data_AF-A0A2H0RD88-F1
#
_entry.id   AF-A0A2H0RD88-F1
#
_cell.length_a   1.000
_cell.length_b   1.000
_cell.length_c   1.000
_cell.angle_alpha   90.00
_cell.angle_beta   90.00
_cell.angle_gamma   90.00
#
_symmetry.space_group_name_H-M   'P 1'
#
loop_
_entity.id
_entity.type
_entity.pdbx_description
1 polymer ?
#
loop_
_entity_poly.entity_id
_entity_poly.type
_entity_poly.pdbx_seq_one_letter_code
_entity_poly.pdbx_strand_id
1 'polypeptide(L)'
;MHQKPTNHHEHHHNKEPREVATETGATKPAQEQMKPLLSEVRVSRQSFVALLLAVALLSSLVTARAFGHYPLNVDNKSFVVARPGQGMSVSIPWAEMGAALVREGVIDESKWQELYQARGGLTTDEQALLTANAPAEVIMDAKNASYFLNLLWAVGLGNAHEALAEGSMQDERYGGAGNFASTGGWTLARGDTMQHYGAHRMIPLTPEEAERVTRVSQDIYRPCCNNATHFPDCNHGMAMLGLMELMASKGATDEELYQAALSANSLWFREQYQTITAFVESRGLQVSQIPAKELVGQNFASASAFQAINKEINQGGGGGASCAA
;
A
#
# COMPACT_ATOMS: atom_id res chain seq x y z
N MET A 1 -21.73 -36.38 46.42
CA MET A 1 -22.98 -37.12 46.71
C MET A 1 -23.95 -36.89 45.56
N HIS A 2 -24.42 -37.98 44.94
CA HIS A 2 -25.64 -38.13 44.12
C HIS A 2 -25.73 -37.33 42.80
N GLN A 3 -26.15 -37.87 41.65
CA GLN A 3 -26.36 -39.22 41.12
C GLN A 3 -26.75 -39.01 39.64
N LYS A 4 -26.22 -39.83 38.70
CA LYS A 4 -26.85 -40.10 37.39
C LYS A 4 -28.04 -41.07 37.59
N PRO A 5 -29.00 -41.14 36.65
CA PRO A 5 -29.03 -42.22 35.62
C PRO A 5 -29.47 -41.70 34.22
N THR A 6 -29.01 -42.16 33.03
CA THR A 6 -29.26 -43.42 32.25
C THR A 6 -30.76 -43.69 31.98
N ASN A 7 -31.29 -44.16 30.84
CA ASN A 7 -30.81 -44.77 29.59
C ASN A 7 -32.02 -44.97 28.61
N HIS A 8 -31.76 -45.57 27.43
CA HIS A 8 -32.67 -46.39 26.57
C HIS A 8 -33.48 -45.68 25.46
N HIS A 9 -33.69 -46.23 24.25
CA HIS A 9 -33.34 -47.52 23.60
C HIS A 9 -33.58 -47.42 22.07
N GLU A 10 -32.80 -48.19 21.26
CA GLU A 10 -33.16 -49.09 20.12
C GLU A 10 -34.31 -48.75 19.14
N HIS A 11 -34.41 -49.21 17.88
CA HIS A 11 -33.62 -49.99 16.90
C HIS A 11 -34.44 -49.99 15.58
N HIS A 12 -33.80 -50.49 14.49
CA HIS A 12 -34.36 -51.31 13.40
C HIS A 12 -34.50 -50.76 11.96
N HIS A 13 -33.68 -51.42 11.10
CA HIS A 13 -33.96 -52.05 9.79
C HIS A 13 -34.24 -51.17 8.55
N ASN A 14 -33.35 -51.15 7.54
CA ASN A 14 -32.96 -52.19 6.55
C ASN A 14 -34.01 -52.42 5.44
N LYS A 15 -33.67 -52.05 4.18
CA LYS A 15 -33.74 -52.90 2.96
C LYS A 15 -33.68 -52.06 1.66
N GLU A 16 -32.61 -52.24 0.88
CA GLU A 16 -32.70 -52.39 -0.59
C GLU A 16 -33.04 -53.89 -0.91
N PRO A 17 -33.14 -54.42 -2.17
CA PRO A 17 -32.94 -53.86 -3.53
C PRO A 17 -33.94 -54.36 -4.64
N ARG A 18 -33.59 -54.08 -5.91
CA ARG A 18 -34.01 -54.65 -7.24
C ARG A 18 -35.16 -53.95 -7.98
N GLU A 19 -34.98 -53.30 -9.15
CA GLU A 19 -34.44 -53.69 -10.49
C GLU A 19 -35.51 -54.33 -11.41
N VAL A 20 -35.69 -53.78 -12.63
CA VAL A 20 -35.71 -54.46 -13.96
C VAL A 20 -36.53 -53.71 -15.05
N ALA A 21 -35.82 -53.30 -16.12
CA ALA A 21 -36.12 -53.28 -17.58
C ALA A 21 -37.28 -52.44 -18.17
N THR A 22 -37.29 -51.95 -19.43
CA THR A 22 -36.43 -51.80 -20.65
C THR A 22 -37.29 -50.90 -21.60
N GLU A 23 -36.79 -50.06 -22.51
CA GLU A 23 -36.46 -50.42 -23.91
C GLU A 23 -35.98 -49.18 -24.71
N THR A 24 -34.77 -49.30 -25.27
CA THR A 24 -34.35 -49.07 -26.67
C THR A 24 -34.78 -47.82 -27.46
N GLY A 25 -33.76 -47.06 -27.89
CA GLY A 25 -33.81 -46.14 -29.02
C GLY A 25 -32.39 -45.80 -29.48
N ALA A 26 -31.85 -46.61 -30.39
CA ALA A 26 -30.50 -46.46 -30.92
C ALA A 26 -30.42 -45.38 -32.01
N THR A 27 -29.47 -44.46 -31.91
CA THR A 27 -28.99 -43.66 -33.06
C THR A 27 -27.46 -43.61 -33.07
N LYS A 28 -26.91 -43.91 -34.25
CA LYS A 28 -25.50 -44.10 -34.60
C LYS A 28 -24.60 -42.85 -34.39
N PRO A 29 -23.27 -43.05 -34.29
CA PRO A 29 -22.33 -42.02 -33.86
C PRO A 29 -22.00 -40.96 -34.93
N ALA A 30 -21.80 -39.73 -34.45
CA ALA A 30 -21.47 -38.52 -35.18
C ALA A 30 -20.02 -38.50 -35.72
N GLN A 31 -19.65 -39.46 -36.58
CA GLN A 31 -18.33 -39.51 -37.21
C GLN A 31 -18.33 -39.51 -38.76
N GLU A 32 -19.48 -39.33 -39.41
CA GLU A 32 -19.56 -39.51 -40.88
C GLU A 32 -20.27 -38.38 -41.63
N GLN A 33 -20.27 -37.15 -41.09
CA GLN A 33 -20.77 -35.96 -41.79
C GLN A 33 -19.86 -34.75 -41.57
N MET A 34 -18.59 -34.82 -41.98
CA MET A 34 -17.72 -33.65 -42.17
C MET A 34 -16.46 -34.00 -43.00
N LYS A 35 -16.66 -34.57 -44.18
CA LYS A 35 -15.66 -34.68 -45.26
C LYS A 35 -16.41 -34.35 -46.55
N PRO A 36 -16.53 -33.06 -46.92
CA PRO A 36 -15.41 -32.40 -47.59
C PRO A 36 -15.34 -30.87 -47.34
N LEU A 37 -14.39 -30.40 -46.53
CA LEU A 37 -14.06 -28.97 -46.45
C LEU A 37 -12.57 -28.70 -46.17
N LEU A 38 -11.71 -29.69 -46.46
CA LEU A 38 -10.26 -29.59 -46.31
C LEU A 38 -9.54 -29.87 -47.63
N SER A 39 -9.97 -29.17 -48.68
CA SER A 39 -9.12 -28.94 -49.85
C SER A 39 -8.72 -27.47 -49.86
N GLU A 40 -7.43 -27.26 -49.62
CA GLU A 40 -6.66 -26.06 -49.98
C GLU A 40 -6.79 -24.83 -49.08
N VAL A 41 -6.11 -24.86 -47.94
CA VAL A 41 -5.50 -23.63 -47.40
C VAL A 41 -3.98 -23.78 -47.54
N ARG A 42 -3.48 -23.47 -48.73
CA ARG A 42 -2.05 -23.23 -48.95
C ARG A 42 -1.73 -21.86 -48.34
N VAL A 43 -1.33 -21.83 -47.07
CA VAL A 43 -0.82 -20.60 -46.47
C VAL A 43 0.53 -20.30 -47.13
N SER A 44 0.55 -19.33 -48.04
CA SER A 44 1.79 -18.90 -48.67
C SER A 44 2.73 -18.33 -47.60
N ARG A 45 4.06 -18.43 -47.81
CA ARG A 45 5.04 -17.76 -46.94
C ARG A 45 4.77 -16.27 -46.76
N GLN A 46 4.16 -15.61 -47.76
CA GLN A 46 3.76 -14.20 -47.68
C GLN A 46 2.58 -13.98 -46.72
N SER A 47 1.65 -14.93 -46.64
CA SER A 47 0.49 -14.89 -45.75
C SER A 47 0.87 -15.11 -44.27
N PHE A 48 1.92 -15.89 -43.99
CA PHE A 48 2.43 -16.09 -42.62
C PHE A 48 3.23 -14.88 -42.11
N VAL A 49 4.00 -14.23 -43.00
CA VAL A 49 4.71 -12.98 -42.68
C VAL A 49 3.74 -11.82 -42.47
N ALA A 50 2.67 -11.74 -43.26
CA ALA A 50 1.61 -10.75 -43.08
C ALA A 50 0.88 -10.94 -41.73
N LEU A 51 0.66 -12.18 -41.28
CA LEU A 51 0.04 -12.48 -39.99
C LEU A 51 0.96 -12.12 -38.81
N LEU A 52 2.26 -12.39 -38.91
CA LEU A 52 3.24 -11.99 -37.88
C LEU A 52 3.40 -10.46 -37.79
N LEU A 53 3.38 -9.76 -38.92
CA LEU A 53 3.36 -8.29 -38.96
C LEU A 53 2.06 -7.71 -38.40
N ALA A 54 0.92 -8.34 -38.65
CA ALA A 54 -0.37 -7.94 -38.07
C ALA A 54 -0.40 -8.14 -36.54
N VAL A 55 0.17 -9.23 -36.02
CA VAL A 55 0.28 -9.48 -34.57
C VAL A 55 1.27 -8.51 -33.91
N ALA A 56 2.38 -8.16 -34.56
CA ALA A 56 3.32 -7.15 -34.08
C ALA A 56 2.75 -5.71 -34.16
N LEU A 57 1.90 -5.41 -35.14
CA LEU A 57 1.15 -4.17 -35.23
C LEU A 57 0.04 -4.11 -34.18
N LEU A 58 -0.63 -5.22 -33.89
CA LEU A 58 -1.62 -5.30 -32.81
C LEU A 58 -0.99 -5.20 -31.42
N SER A 59 0.20 -5.78 -31.19
CA SER A 59 0.92 -5.63 -29.92
C SER A 59 1.47 -4.21 -29.73
N SER A 60 1.92 -3.55 -30.81
CA SER A 60 2.30 -2.12 -30.75
C SER A 60 1.11 -1.18 -30.63
N LEU A 61 -0.08 -1.56 -31.11
CA LEU A 61 -1.33 -0.82 -30.87
C LEU A 61 -1.87 -1.01 -29.45
N VAL A 62 -1.62 -2.15 -28.80
CA VAL A 62 -1.97 -2.38 -27.39
C VAL A 62 -1.01 -1.62 -26.46
N THR A 63 0.28 -1.54 -26.77
CA THR A 63 1.20 -0.68 -26.02
C THR A 63 0.93 0.81 -26.29
N ALA A 64 0.57 1.21 -27.50
CA ALA A 64 0.25 2.61 -27.80
C ALA A 64 -1.12 3.09 -27.27
N ARG A 65 -2.08 2.19 -27.03
CA ARG A 65 -3.38 2.54 -26.42
C ARG A 65 -3.37 2.53 -24.88
N ALA A 66 -2.36 1.95 -24.24
CA ALA A 66 -2.17 2.04 -22.79
C ALA A 66 -1.51 3.39 -22.36
N PHE A 67 -0.89 4.10 -23.29
CA PHE A 67 -0.34 5.45 -23.08
C PHE A 67 -1.25 6.52 -23.70
N GLY A 68 -2.55 6.40 -23.44
CA GLY A 68 -3.53 7.44 -23.73
C GLY A 68 -3.13 8.73 -23.00
N HIS A 69 -3.09 9.82 -23.76
CA HIS A 69 -2.80 11.16 -23.29
C HIS A 69 -3.67 11.51 -22.08
N TYR A 70 -3.06 11.59 -20.89
CA TYR A 70 -3.66 12.32 -19.79
C TYR A 70 -3.54 13.81 -20.11
N PRO A 71 -4.64 14.55 -20.27
CA PRO A 71 -4.56 16.00 -20.26
C PRO A 71 -4.09 16.40 -18.86
N LEU A 72 -2.84 16.86 -18.76
CA LEU A 72 -2.36 17.59 -17.60
C LEU A 72 -3.09 18.93 -17.56
N ASN A 73 -4.30 18.93 -16.99
CA ASN A 73 -4.95 20.14 -16.54
C ASN A 73 -4.40 20.44 -15.14
N VAL A 74 -3.23 21.08 -15.10
CA VAL A 74 -2.61 21.54 -13.86
C VAL A 74 -3.07 22.97 -13.64
N ASP A 75 -4.21 23.12 -12.98
CA ASP A 75 -4.41 24.33 -12.19
C ASP A 75 -3.39 24.28 -11.05
N ASN A 76 -2.61 25.34 -10.97
CA ASN A 76 -1.31 25.40 -10.29
C ASN A 76 -1.46 25.25 -8.76
N LYS A 77 -1.29 24.03 -8.24
CA LYS A 77 -0.88 23.74 -6.85
C LYS A 77 0.35 22.84 -6.92
N SER A 78 1.52 23.44 -6.76
CA SER A 78 2.80 22.75 -6.94
C SER A 78 3.13 21.85 -5.76
N PHE A 79 2.63 20.61 -5.75
CA PHE A 79 3.25 19.54 -4.96
C PHE A 79 4.52 19.10 -5.68
N VAL A 80 5.67 19.67 -5.27
CA VAL A 80 6.95 19.17 -5.78
C VAL A 80 7.22 17.82 -5.12
N VAL A 81 6.86 16.74 -5.80
CA VAL A 81 7.36 15.40 -5.49
C VAL A 81 8.66 15.22 -6.28
N ALA A 82 9.79 15.14 -5.59
CA ALA A 82 11.09 15.02 -6.24
C ALA A 82 11.23 13.67 -6.95
N ARG A 83 11.74 13.69 -8.18
CA ARG A 83 12.00 12.51 -8.99
C ARG A 83 13.28 11.80 -8.53
N PRO A 84 13.40 10.48 -8.67
CA PRO A 84 14.66 9.77 -8.42
C PRO A 84 15.82 10.42 -9.22
N GLY A 85 16.82 10.97 -8.50
CA GLY A 85 18.03 11.59 -9.09
C GLY A 85 18.29 13.05 -8.68
N GLN A 86 17.28 13.79 -8.22
CA GLN A 86 17.45 15.02 -7.42
C GLN A 86 16.85 14.72 -6.06
N GLY A 87 17.66 14.72 -5.00
CA GLY A 87 17.35 14.10 -3.70
C GLY A 87 15.86 14.08 -3.33
N MET A 88 15.35 12.89 -2.99
CA MET A 88 13.93 12.70 -2.71
C MET A 88 13.45 13.63 -1.60
N SER A 89 12.32 14.26 -1.83
CA SER A 89 11.64 15.14 -0.89
C SER A 89 10.14 15.09 -1.09
N VAL A 90 9.39 15.43 -0.04
CA VAL A 90 7.93 15.52 -0.04
C VAL A 90 7.53 16.90 0.43
N SER A 91 6.78 17.64 -0.40
CA SER A 91 6.09 18.86 0.03
C SER A 91 4.82 18.47 0.78
N ILE A 92 4.70 18.92 2.04
CA ILE A 92 3.61 18.56 2.94
C ILE A 92 2.84 19.85 3.29
N PRO A 93 1.52 19.90 3.05
CA PRO A 93 0.68 20.96 3.60
C PRO A 93 0.73 20.94 5.12
N TRP A 94 1.07 22.06 5.75
CA TRP A 94 1.26 22.12 7.20
C TRP A 94 0.44 23.23 7.85
N ALA A 95 0.79 24.50 7.62
CA ALA A 95 0.11 25.64 8.25
C ALA A 95 -0.07 25.42 9.77
N GLU A 96 -1.29 25.54 10.28
CA GLU A 96 -1.63 25.43 11.70
C GLU A 96 -1.65 23.99 12.27
N MET A 97 -1.26 22.98 11.49
CA MET A 97 -1.45 21.57 11.88
C MET A 97 -0.75 21.21 13.19
N GLY A 98 0.50 21.66 13.39
CA GLY A 98 1.20 21.40 14.65
C GLY A 98 0.57 22.11 15.84
N ALA A 99 0.10 23.34 15.67
CA ALA A 99 -0.64 24.05 16.72
C ALA A 99 -1.94 23.34 17.07
N ALA A 100 -2.65 22.79 16.07
CA ALA A 100 -3.84 21.97 16.30
C ALA A 100 -3.52 20.71 17.12
N LEU A 101 -2.45 19.98 16.76
CA LEU A 101 -2.02 18.77 17.49
C LEU A 101 -1.70 19.05 18.96
N VAL A 102 -1.03 20.18 19.24
CA VAL A 102 -0.72 20.61 20.62
C VAL A 102 -1.97 21.03 21.38
N ARG A 103 -2.84 21.80 20.72
CA ARG A 103 -4.10 22.30 21.31
C ARG A 103 -5.04 21.15 21.68
N GLU A 104 -5.19 20.16 20.81
CA GLU A 104 -6.02 18.97 21.04
C GLU A 104 -5.36 17.94 21.97
N GLY A 105 -4.09 18.14 22.35
CA GLY A 105 -3.36 17.25 23.25
C GLY A 105 -2.85 15.96 22.61
N VAL A 106 -2.97 15.80 21.29
CA VAL A 106 -2.34 14.69 20.55
C VAL A 106 -0.82 14.74 20.73
N ILE A 107 -0.28 15.95 20.78
CA ILE A 107 1.10 16.24 21.21
C ILE A 107 1.04 17.03 22.53
N ASP A 108 1.70 16.51 23.55
CA ASP A 108 2.12 17.24 24.73
C ASP A 108 3.45 17.93 24.41
N GLU A 109 3.44 19.26 24.35
CA GLU A 109 4.60 20.05 23.95
C GLU A 109 5.80 19.83 24.87
N SER A 110 5.59 19.62 26.18
CA SER A 110 6.69 19.39 27.13
C SER A 110 7.34 18.03 26.88
N LYS A 111 6.54 16.98 26.67
CA LYS A 111 7.06 15.65 26.32
C LYS A 111 7.78 15.66 24.96
N TRP A 112 7.25 16.42 24.00
CA TRP A 112 7.88 16.58 22.69
C TRP A 112 9.25 17.24 22.81
N GLN A 113 9.33 18.36 23.53
CA GLN A 113 10.60 19.05 23.78
C GLN A 113 11.60 18.12 24.48
N GLU A 114 11.19 17.41 25.54
CA GLU A 114 12.05 16.46 26.27
C GLU A 114 12.60 15.36 25.36
N LEU A 115 11.75 14.74 24.53
CA LEU A 115 12.15 13.70 23.58
C LEU A 115 13.27 14.17 22.65
N TYR A 116 13.16 15.39 22.12
CA TYR A 116 14.14 15.91 21.16
C TYR A 116 15.35 16.55 21.82
N GLN A 117 15.24 17.08 23.04
CA GLN A 117 16.42 17.47 23.83
C GLN A 117 17.36 16.27 24.03
N ALA A 118 16.81 15.08 24.30
CA ALA A 118 17.60 13.85 24.37
C ALA A 118 18.25 13.43 23.03
N ARG A 119 17.84 14.02 21.91
CA ARG A 119 18.32 13.75 20.54
C ARG A 119 19.19 14.86 19.95
N GLY A 120 19.64 15.81 20.78
CA GLY A 120 20.49 16.93 20.34
C GLY A 120 19.75 18.27 20.20
N GLY A 121 18.48 18.34 20.61
CA GLY A 121 17.65 19.53 20.57
C GLY A 121 16.85 19.69 19.27
N LEU A 122 15.82 20.53 19.31
CA LEU A 122 15.07 20.96 18.12
C LEU A 122 15.73 22.20 17.52
N THR A 123 15.83 22.24 16.19
CA THR A 123 16.13 23.48 15.47
C THR A 123 15.02 24.51 15.62
N THR A 124 15.31 25.78 15.33
CA THR A 124 14.29 26.84 15.33
C THR A 124 13.13 26.51 14.38
N ASP A 125 13.45 25.97 13.21
CA ASP A 125 12.44 25.61 12.21
C ASP A 125 11.54 24.48 12.71
N GLU A 126 12.12 23.43 13.32
CA GLU A 126 11.33 22.32 13.89
C GLU A 126 10.44 22.77 15.05
N GLN A 127 10.92 23.68 15.92
CA GLN A 127 10.11 24.26 16.99
C GLN A 127 8.93 25.05 16.42
N ALA A 128 9.16 25.84 15.37
CA ALA A 128 8.12 26.64 14.74
C ALA A 128 6.98 25.78 14.18
N LEU A 129 7.25 24.52 13.78
CA LEU A 129 6.25 23.60 13.23
C LEU A 129 5.14 23.23 14.23
N LEU A 130 5.35 23.36 15.54
CA LEU A 130 4.31 23.15 16.55
C LEU A 130 3.51 24.41 16.91
N THR A 131 3.76 25.52 16.20
CA THR A 131 3.14 26.82 16.48
C THR A 131 2.20 27.24 15.35
N ALA A 132 1.38 28.26 15.62
CA ALA A 132 0.48 28.85 14.62
C ALA A 132 1.23 29.56 13.48
N ASN A 133 2.48 29.96 13.71
CA ASN A 133 3.27 30.69 12.72
C ASN A 133 4.06 29.77 11.77
N ALA A 134 3.73 28.47 11.73
CA ALA A 134 4.42 27.54 10.86
C ALA A 134 4.13 27.83 9.37
N PRO A 135 5.08 27.50 8.46
CA PRO A 135 4.87 27.67 7.03
C PRO A 135 3.65 26.92 6.50
N ALA A 136 3.01 27.46 5.46
CA ALA A 136 1.86 26.82 4.82
C ALA A 136 2.21 25.44 4.22
N GLU A 137 3.44 25.29 3.75
CA GLU A 137 4.01 24.05 3.24
C GLU A 137 5.40 23.82 3.85
N VAL A 138 5.74 22.57 4.08
CA VAL A 138 7.01 22.15 4.66
C VAL A 138 7.61 21.02 3.84
N ILE A 139 8.93 20.95 3.77
CA ILE A 139 9.62 19.96 2.95
C ILE A 139 10.23 18.90 3.87
N MET A 140 9.76 17.66 3.72
CA MET A 140 10.43 16.49 4.28
C MET A 140 11.53 16.04 3.31
N ASP A 141 12.75 15.87 3.82
CA ASP A 141 13.93 15.39 3.09
C ASP A 141 14.73 14.39 3.94
N ALA A 142 15.90 13.99 3.44
CA ALA A 142 16.78 13.02 4.09
C ALA A 142 17.28 13.44 5.48
N LYS A 143 17.28 14.74 5.82
CA LYS A 143 17.81 15.29 7.07
C LYS A 143 16.75 15.31 8.18
N ASN A 144 15.49 15.53 7.82
CA ASN A 144 14.39 15.70 8.78
C ASN A 144 13.32 14.58 8.69
N ALA A 145 13.52 13.55 7.85
CA ALA A 145 12.56 12.45 7.67
C ALA A 145 12.11 11.80 8.99
N SER A 146 13.02 11.60 9.94
CA SER A 146 12.71 11.03 11.26
C SER A 146 11.89 11.97 12.14
N TYR A 147 12.07 13.29 11.99
CA TYR A 147 11.25 14.29 12.67
C TYR A 147 9.82 14.27 12.12
N PHE A 148 9.69 14.32 10.79
CA PHE A 148 8.40 14.27 10.12
C PHE A 148 7.66 12.96 10.31
N LEU A 149 8.37 11.83 10.45
CA LEU A 149 7.74 10.56 10.80
C LEU A 149 6.90 10.68 12.09
N ASN A 150 7.46 11.31 13.13
CA ASN A 150 6.75 11.48 14.39
C ASN A 150 5.62 12.51 14.31
N LEU A 151 5.81 13.61 13.57
CA LEU A 151 4.76 14.61 13.37
C LEU A 151 3.58 14.02 12.60
N LEU A 152 3.84 13.36 11.48
CA LEU A 152 2.81 12.73 10.66
C LEU A 152 2.14 11.56 11.40
N TRP A 153 2.88 10.84 12.26
CA TRP A 153 2.27 9.86 13.16
C TRP A 153 1.23 10.54 14.05
N ALA A 154 1.55 11.67 14.69
CA ALA A 154 0.56 12.43 15.47
C ALA A 154 -0.65 12.84 14.63
N VAL A 155 -0.43 13.31 13.39
CA VAL A 155 -1.51 13.68 12.46
C VAL A 155 -2.44 12.51 12.23
N GLY A 156 -1.91 11.39 11.72
CA GLY A 156 -2.72 10.22 11.39
C GLY A 156 -3.37 9.60 12.64
N LEU A 157 -2.73 9.68 13.80
CA LEU A 157 -3.29 9.15 15.05
C LEU A 157 -4.49 9.98 15.52
N GLY A 158 -4.33 11.30 15.50
CA GLY A 158 -5.29 12.22 16.11
C GLY A 158 -6.47 12.55 15.21
N ASN A 159 -6.26 12.57 13.90
CA ASN A 159 -7.27 13.00 12.94
C ASN A 159 -8.33 11.90 12.70
N ALA A 160 -9.60 12.30 12.66
CA ALA A 160 -10.72 11.40 12.48
C ALA A 160 -10.80 10.92 11.03
N HIS A 161 -10.78 9.60 10.86
CA HIS A 161 -10.91 8.94 9.57
C HIS A 161 -11.56 7.56 9.72
N GLU A 162 -12.31 7.11 8.70
CA GLU A 162 -13.06 5.85 8.72
C GLU A 162 -12.14 4.63 8.90
N ALA A 163 -10.93 4.68 8.31
CA ALA A 163 -9.89 3.67 8.52
C ALA A 163 -9.48 3.46 9.99
N LEU A 164 -9.75 4.41 10.88
CA LEU A 164 -9.50 4.29 12.32
C LEU A 164 -10.78 3.94 13.09
N ALA A 165 -11.90 4.54 12.71
CA ALA A 165 -13.18 4.34 13.38
C ALA A 165 -13.76 2.93 13.12
N GLU A 166 -13.60 2.42 11.89
CA GLU A 166 -14.22 1.19 11.40
C GLU A 166 -13.20 0.22 10.78
N GLY A 167 -11.92 0.61 10.71
CA GLY A 167 -10.88 -0.20 10.09
C GLY A 167 -10.41 -1.38 10.93
N SER A 168 -9.49 -2.17 10.35
CA SER A 168 -9.05 -3.48 10.88
C SER A 168 -8.47 -3.44 12.29
N MET A 169 -7.97 -2.30 12.76
CA MET A 169 -7.45 -2.15 14.13
C MET A 169 -8.56 -2.28 15.20
N GLN A 170 -9.81 -2.03 14.86
CA GLN A 170 -10.94 -2.13 15.80
C GLN A 170 -11.47 -3.55 15.96
N ASP A 171 -11.00 -4.49 15.15
CA ASP A 171 -11.45 -5.87 15.17
C ASP A 171 -11.19 -6.52 16.54
N GLU A 172 -12.23 -7.14 17.10
CA GLU A 172 -12.21 -7.80 18.40
C GLU A 172 -11.11 -8.86 18.52
N ARG A 173 -10.70 -9.48 17.39
CA ARG A 173 -9.60 -10.45 17.38
C ARG A 173 -8.26 -9.88 17.85
N TYR A 174 -8.11 -8.55 17.82
CA TYR A 174 -6.93 -7.84 18.28
C TYR A 174 -7.09 -7.24 19.69
N GLY A 175 -8.28 -7.36 20.30
CA GLY A 175 -8.59 -6.70 21.57
C GLY A 175 -8.77 -5.18 21.44
N GLY A 176 -9.08 -4.70 20.23
CA GLY A 176 -9.24 -3.28 19.90
C GLY A 176 -7.93 -2.56 19.54
N ALA A 177 -8.05 -1.28 19.18
CA ALA A 177 -6.98 -0.51 18.57
C ALA A 177 -5.82 -0.12 19.53
N GLY A 178 -5.94 -0.36 20.85
CA GLY A 178 -5.00 0.18 21.85
C GLY A 178 -3.64 -0.51 21.97
N ASN A 179 -3.50 -1.74 21.48
CA ASN A 179 -2.30 -2.55 21.69
C ASN A 179 -1.33 -2.54 20.49
N PHE A 180 -1.62 -1.76 19.46
CA PHE A 180 -0.77 -1.65 18.28
C PHE A 180 0.42 -0.72 18.52
N ALA A 181 1.50 -0.90 17.74
CA ALA A 181 2.67 -0.04 17.86
C ALA A 181 2.36 1.44 17.56
N SER A 182 1.37 1.70 16.70
CA SER A 182 0.89 3.06 16.40
C SER A 182 0.11 3.74 17.52
N THR A 183 -0.44 2.99 18.48
CA THR A 183 -1.24 3.52 19.59
C THR A 183 -0.51 3.35 20.92
N GLY A 184 -0.24 2.11 21.32
CA GLY A 184 0.52 1.80 22.54
C GLY A 184 1.95 2.33 22.53
N GLY A 185 2.55 2.53 21.34
CA GLY A 185 3.87 3.15 21.19
C GLY A 185 3.86 4.68 21.24
N TRP A 186 2.70 5.33 21.13
CA TRP A 186 2.59 6.78 21.21
C TRP A 186 2.42 7.20 22.68
N THR A 187 3.47 7.77 23.27
CA THR A 187 3.45 8.22 24.68
C THR A 187 3.48 9.75 24.83
N LEU A 188 3.45 10.44 23.69
CA LEU A 188 3.61 11.89 23.59
C LEU A 188 2.28 12.65 23.71
N ALA A 189 1.14 11.96 23.86
CA ALA A 189 -0.14 12.60 24.09
C ALA A 189 -0.29 13.13 25.53
N ARG A 190 -1.18 14.11 25.69
CA ARG A 190 -1.64 14.59 27.00
C ARG A 190 -2.77 13.70 27.49
N GLY A 191 -2.48 12.84 28.47
CA GLY A 191 -3.43 11.85 28.94
C GLY A 191 -3.26 10.52 28.21
N ASP A 192 -4.35 9.76 28.09
CA ASP A 192 -4.36 8.45 27.45
C ASP A 192 -4.45 8.60 25.92
N THR A 193 -3.56 7.94 25.20
CA THR A 193 -3.50 7.99 23.73
C THR A 193 -4.82 7.61 23.06
N MET A 194 -5.56 6.65 23.61
CA MET A 194 -6.84 6.23 23.05
C MET A 194 -7.95 7.27 23.18
N GLN A 195 -7.75 8.33 23.98
CA GLN A 195 -8.65 9.50 23.98
C GLN A 195 -8.45 10.37 22.72
N HIS A 196 -7.32 10.23 22.03
CA HIS A 196 -7.01 11.01 20.83
C HIS A 196 -7.13 10.20 19.54
N TYR A 197 -7.12 8.87 19.62
CA TYR A 197 -7.19 7.98 18.45
C TYR A 197 -8.44 8.27 17.59
N GLY A 198 -8.23 8.82 16.40
CA GLY A 198 -9.29 9.17 15.45
C GLY A 198 -10.33 10.16 16.00
N ALA A 199 -10.00 10.93 17.03
CA ALA A 199 -11.00 11.70 17.80
C ALA A 199 -11.22 13.12 17.27
N HIS A 200 -10.26 13.69 16.55
CA HIS A 200 -10.22 15.12 16.24
C HIS A 200 -10.48 15.37 14.75
N ARG A 201 -11.29 16.38 14.41
CA ARG A 201 -11.51 16.77 13.01
C ARG A 201 -10.58 17.92 12.61
N MET A 202 -9.26 17.68 12.67
CA MET A 202 -8.24 18.68 12.32
C MET A 202 -8.12 18.87 10.81
N ILE A 203 -8.35 17.81 10.04
CA ILE A 203 -8.33 17.81 8.58
C ILE A 203 -9.75 17.47 8.10
N PRO A 204 -10.59 18.48 7.80
CA PRO A 204 -11.94 18.23 7.31
C PRO A 204 -11.89 17.82 5.83
N LEU A 205 -11.85 16.50 5.56
CA LEU A 205 -11.92 15.94 4.22
C LEU A 205 -13.35 15.97 3.68
N THR A 206 -13.52 16.22 2.38
CA THR A 206 -14.78 15.92 1.69
C THR A 206 -14.99 14.40 1.56
N PRO A 207 -16.22 13.92 1.31
CA PRO A 207 -16.45 12.49 1.07
C PRO A 207 -15.55 11.92 -0.03
N GLU A 208 -15.34 12.66 -1.12
CA GLU A 208 -14.49 12.23 -2.24
C GLU A 208 -13.01 12.17 -1.85
N GLU A 209 -12.54 13.09 -1.01
CA GLU A 209 -11.17 13.09 -0.48
C GLU A 209 -10.96 11.93 0.49
N ALA A 210 -11.91 11.66 1.39
CA ALA A 210 -11.86 10.54 2.33
C ALA A 210 -11.92 9.17 1.61
N GLU A 211 -12.77 9.04 0.60
CA GLU A 211 -12.82 7.84 -0.24
C GLU A 211 -11.50 7.62 -0.98
N ARG A 212 -10.87 8.70 -1.47
CA ARG A 212 -9.55 8.65 -2.11
C ARG A 212 -8.49 8.15 -1.13
N VAL A 213 -8.39 8.74 0.06
CA VAL A 213 -7.44 8.29 1.09
C VAL A 213 -7.66 6.81 1.43
N THR A 214 -8.92 6.41 1.62
CA THR A 214 -9.29 5.02 1.89
C THR A 214 -8.79 4.09 0.79
N ARG A 215 -9.12 4.36 -0.47
CA ARG A 215 -8.71 3.53 -1.62
C ARG A 215 -7.19 3.46 -1.78
N VAL A 216 -6.50 4.59 -1.76
CA VAL A 216 -5.04 4.64 -1.97
C VAL A 216 -4.29 3.97 -0.81
N SER A 217 -4.75 4.18 0.43
CA SER A 217 -4.09 3.60 1.62
C SER A 217 -4.12 2.07 1.65
N GLN A 218 -5.07 1.42 0.95
CA GLN A 218 -5.13 -0.04 0.81
C GLN A 218 -4.02 -0.60 -0.09
N ASP A 219 -3.51 0.23 -1.01
CA ASP A 219 -2.49 -0.15 -1.98
C ASP A 219 -1.05 0.15 -1.50
N ILE A 220 -0.88 0.96 -0.44
CA ILE A 220 0.45 1.40 0.04
C ILE A 220 0.98 0.49 1.16
N TYR A 221 2.09 -0.19 0.87
CA TYR A 221 2.88 -1.05 1.75
C TYR A 221 4.26 -0.45 2.05
N ARG A 222 4.92 -1.01 3.06
CA ARG A 222 6.21 -0.52 3.61
C ARG A 222 7.05 -1.72 4.05
N PRO A 223 8.37 -1.72 3.81
CA PRO A 223 9.18 -2.94 3.86
C PRO A 223 9.40 -3.50 5.27
N CYS A 224 8.78 -2.91 6.29
CA CYS A 224 8.81 -3.36 7.68
C CYS A 224 7.66 -4.29 8.08
N CYS A 225 6.53 -4.32 7.35
CA CYS A 225 5.38 -5.18 7.67
C CYS A 225 4.58 -5.60 6.42
N ASN A 226 3.62 -6.51 6.59
CA ASN A 226 2.73 -6.97 5.51
C ASN A 226 1.35 -6.31 5.53
N ASN A 227 1.16 -5.32 6.39
CA ASN A 227 -0.08 -4.56 6.47
C ASN A 227 0.00 -3.33 5.55
N ALA A 228 -1.09 -3.06 4.84
CA ALA A 228 -1.24 -1.83 4.07
C ALA A 228 -1.40 -0.63 5.01
N THR A 229 -1.24 0.58 4.48
CA THR A 229 -1.44 1.84 5.23
C THR A 229 -2.86 1.95 5.79
N HIS A 230 -3.85 1.35 5.13
CA HIS A 230 -5.24 1.25 5.62
C HIS A 230 -5.38 0.45 6.92
N PHE A 231 -4.38 -0.36 7.28
CA PHE A 231 -4.22 -0.95 8.61
C PHE A 231 -3.00 -0.30 9.28
N PRO A 232 -3.13 0.92 9.85
CA PRO A 232 -2.01 1.71 10.36
C PRO A 232 -1.55 1.24 11.75
N ASP A 233 -1.12 -0.01 11.85
CA ASP A 233 -0.71 -0.70 13.10
C ASP A 233 0.65 -0.28 13.67
N CYS A 234 1.45 0.43 12.88
CA CYS A 234 2.78 0.92 13.26
C CYS A 234 2.89 2.44 13.10
N ASN A 235 3.96 3.03 13.64
CA ASN A 235 4.23 4.46 13.49
C ASN A 235 4.33 4.91 12.02
N HIS A 236 5.03 4.15 11.17
CA HIS A 236 5.03 4.39 9.72
C HIS A 236 3.61 4.25 9.15
N GLY A 237 2.84 3.31 9.71
CA GLY A 237 1.40 3.03 9.48
C GLY A 237 0.61 4.31 9.45
N MET A 238 0.55 4.84 10.65
CA MET A 238 -0.17 6.01 11.00
C MET A 238 0.39 7.27 10.33
N ALA A 239 1.71 7.40 10.22
CA ALA A 239 2.34 8.54 9.57
C ALA A 239 1.99 8.65 8.08
N MET A 240 2.02 7.54 7.35
CA MET A 240 1.61 7.57 5.94
C MET A 240 0.14 7.94 5.81
N LEU A 241 -0.74 7.42 6.68
CA LEU A 241 -2.16 7.80 6.67
C LEU A 241 -2.32 9.32 6.86
N GLY A 242 -1.66 9.89 7.88
CA GLY A 242 -1.69 11.34 8.11
C GLY A 242 -1.13 12.17 6.93
N LEU A 243 -0.10 11.68 6.24
CA LEU A 243 0.41 12.31 5.02
C LEU A 243 -0.65 12.30 3.90
N MET A 244 -1.33 11.16 3.69
CA MET A 244 -2.37 11.05 2.67
C MET A 244 -3.54 11.99 2.96
N GLU A 245 -3.96 12.10 4.22
CA GLU A 245 -5.03 13.01 4.64
C GLU A 245 -4.66 14.48 4.38
N LEU A 246 -3.45 14.91 4.78
CA LEU A 246 -2.98 16.28 4.54
C LEU A 246 -2.95 16.61 3.04
N MET A 247 -2.42 15.71 2.23
CA MET A 247 -2.33 15.92 0.79
C MET A 247 -3.70 15.90 0.11
N ALA A 248 -4.57 14.95 0.48
CA ALA A 248 -5.93 14.86 -0.05
C ALA A 248 -6.73 16.13 0.26
N SER A 249 -6.60 16.71 1.46
CA SER A 249 -7.26 17.96 1.86
C SER A 249 -6.89 19.18 1.01
N LYS A 250 -5.83 19.07 0.20
CA LYS A 250 -5.40 20.10 -0.74
C LYS A 250 -5.72 19.76 -2.20
N GLY A 251 -6.41 18.64 -2.44
CA GLY A 251 -6.86 18.18 -3.74
C GLY A 251 -5.87 17.27 -4.46
N ALA A 252 -4.94 16.63 -3.75
CA ALA A 252 -4.01 15.69 -4.37
C ALA A 252 -4.75 14.53 -5.04
N THR A 253 -4.32 14.18 -6.25
CA THR A 253 -4.81 13.05 -7.05
C THR A 253 -4.25 11.72 -6.54
N ASP A 254 -4.81 10.59 -6.99
CA ASP A 254 -4.31 9.25 -6.61
C ASP A 254 -2.81 9.10 -6.95
N GLU A 255 -2.39 9.58 -8.13
CA GLU A 255 -1.00 9.50 -8.56
C GLU A 255 -0.08 10.35 -7.67
N GLU A 256 -0.48 11.57 -7.32
CA GLU A 256 0.30 12.42 -6.41
C GLU A 256 0.45 11.79 -5.01
N LEU A 257 -0.59 11.11 -4.53
CA LEU A 257 -0.55 10.38 -3.27
C LEU A 257 0.42 9.17 -3.35
N TYR A 258 0.40 8.39 -4.44
CA TYR A 258 1.37 7.31 -4.62
C TYR A 258 2.81 7.80 -4.73
N GLN A 259 3.03 8.91 -5.44
CA GLN A 259 4.36 9.51 -5.60
C GLN A 259 4.89 10.05 -4.26
N ALA A 260 4.03 10.68 -3.46
CA ALA A 260 4.38 11.12 -2.12
C ALA A 260 4.67 9.93 -1.19
N ALA A 261 3.87 8.87 -1.27
CA ALA A 261 4.10 7.63 -0.53
C ALA A 261 5.44 6.99 -0.91
N LEU A 262 5.79 6.96 -2.20
CA LEU A 262 7.06 6.44 -2.69
C LEU A 262 8.23 7.26 -2.13
N SER A 263 8.12 8.59 -2.17
CA SER A 263 9.14 9.50 -1.64
C SER A 263 9.29 9.36 -0.13
N ALA A 264 8.19 9.34 0.62
CA ALA A 264 8.18 9.17 2.07
C ALA A 264 8.78 7.82 2.49
N ASN A 265 8.34 6.72 1.86
CA ASN A 265 8.89 5.40 2.12
C ASN A 265 10.39 5.34 1.79
N SER A 266 10.83 5.94 0.69
CA SER A 266 12.24 5.93 0.32
C SER A 266 13.11 6.80 1.24
N LEU A 267 12.52 7.77 1.92
CA LEU A 267 13.17 8.57 2.95
C LEU A 267 13.25 7.83 4.29
N TRP A 268 12.17 7.14 4.69
CA TRP A 268 12.10 6.37 5.94
C TRP A 268 12.83 5.02 5.87
N PHE A 269 12.89 4.41 4.68
CA PHE A 269 13.44 3.07 4.44
C PHE A 269 14.50 3.11 3.32
N ARG A 270 15.48 4.01 3.48
CA ARG A 270 16.47 4.32 2.45
C ARG A 270 17.21 3.09 1.91
N GLU A 271 17.72 2.25 2.80
CA GLU A 271 18.47 1.04 2.43
C GLU A 271 17.57 0.05 1.68
N GLN A 272 16.33 -0.12 2.14
CA GLN A 272 15.37 -1.04 1.53
C GLN A 272 15.02 -0.60 0.11
N TYR A 273 14.79 0.70 -0.11
CA TYR A 273 14.49 1.24 -1.44
C TYR A 273 15.72 1.26 -2.36
N GLN A 274 16.93 1.34 -1.82
CA GLN A 274 18.16 1.10 -2.59
C GLN A 274 18.24 -0.36 -3.07
N THR A 275 17.91 -1.33 -2.22
CA THR A 275 17.86 -2.75 -2.62
C THR A 275 16.75 -3.01 -3.65
N ILE A 276 15.56 -2.41 -3.48
CA ILE A 276 14.48 -2.50 -4.48
C ILE A 276 14.94 -1.90 -5.82
N THR A 277 15.63 -0.77 -5.79
CA THR A 277 16.20 -0.14 -6.99
C THR A 277 17.18 -1.09 -7.69
N ALA A 278 18.14 -1.66 -6.96
CA ALA A 278 19.09 -2.62 -7.50
C ALA A 278 18.42 -3.86 -8.10
N PHE A 279 17.29 -4.31 -7.52
CA PHE A 279 16.49 -5.39 -8.07
C PHE A 279 15.81 -5.02 -9.38
N VAL A 280 15.21 -3.84 -9.47
CA VAL A 280 14.61 -3.34 -10.72
C VAL A 280 15.67 -3.24 -11.82
N GLU A 281 16.84 -2.70 -11.48
CA GLU A 281 17.97 -2.55 -12.41
C GLU A 281 18.56 -3.88 -12.87
N SER A 282 18.61 -4.90 -11.99
CA SER A 282 19.07 -6.25 -12.38
C SER A 282 18.15 -6.92 -13.41
N ARG A 283 16.91 -6.46 -13.52
CA ARG A 283 15.94 -6.87 -14.54
C ARG A 283 15.97 -6.02 -15.82
N GLY A 284 16.94 -5.11 -15.94
CA GLY A 284 17.11 -4.26 -17.11
C GLY A 284 16.08 -3.13 -17.21
N LEU A 285 15.41 -2.81 -16.10
CA LEU A 285 14.44 -1.72 -16.00
C LEU A 285 15.02 -0.56 -15.19
N GLN A 286 14.47 0.64 -15.37
CA GLN A 286 14.71 1.78 -14.49
C GLN A 286 13.52 1.99 -13.57
N VAL A 287 13.77 2.39 -12.32
CA VAL A 287 12.71 2.70 -11.34
C VAL A 287 11.73 3.75 -11.86
N SER A 288 12.21 4.73 -12.63
CA SER A 288 11.38 5.77 -13.27
C SER A 288 10.39 5.24 -14.32
N GLN A 289 10.54 3.98 -14.77
CA GLN A 289 9.63 3.33 -15.71
C GLN A 289 8.53 2.52 -14.99
N ILE A 290 8.62 2.35 -13.67
CA ILE A 290 7.64 1.63 -12.87
C ILE A 290 6.71 2.65 -12.21
N PRO A 291 5.36 2.48 -12.33
CA PRO A 291 4.41 3.33 -11.65
C PRO A 291 4.65 3.37 -10.13
N ALA A 292 4.49 4.53 -9.49
CA ALA A 292 4.71 4.65 -8.05
C ALA A 292 3.81 3.72 -7.24
N LYS A 293 2.55 3.54 -7.67
CA LYS A 293 1.60 2.57 -7.11
C LYS A 293 2.20 1.16 -6.99
N GLU A 294 2.94 0.70 -8.00
CA GLU A 294 3.56 -0.63 -7.97
C GLU A 294 4.74 -0.68 -7.00
N LEU A 295 5.58 0.36 -6.99
CA LEU A 295 6.78 0.44 -6.12
C LEU A 295 6.44 0.57 -4.63
N VAL A 296 5.30 1.16 -4.29
CA VAL A 296 4.76 1.16 -2.92
C VAL A 296 3.80 0.00 -2.68
N GLY A 297 3.50 -0.80 -3.70
CA GLY A 297 2.55 -1.89 -3.64
C GLY A 297 3.08 -3.12 -2.90
N GLN A 298 2.19 -4.06 -2.62
CA GLN A 298 2.47 -5.29 -1.88
C GLN A 298 3.66 -6.09 -2.46
N ASN A 299 3.80 -6.09 -3.80
CA ASN A 299 4.78 -6.90 -4.52
C ASN A 299 6.22 -6.37 -4.46
N PHE A 300 6.41 -5.13 -3.99
CA PHE A 300 7.74 -4.54 -3.79
C PHE A 300 7.95 -4.15 -2.34
N ALA A 301 6.97 -3.47 -1.76
CA ALA A 301 7.14 -2.80 -0.47
C ALA A 301 6.56 -3.59 0.71
N SER A 302 5.89 -4.75 0.56
CA SER A 302 5.57 -5.56 1.76
C SER A 302 6.83 -6.16 2.37
N ALA A 303 6.85 -6.43 3.68
CA ALA A 303 7.98 -7.10 4.33
C ALA A 303 8.33 -8.43 3.66
N SER A 304 7.33 -9.25 3.31
CA SER A 304 7.57 -10.53 2.61
C SER A 304 8.17 -10.34 1.21
N ALA A 305 7.68 -9.35 0.45
CA ALA A 305 8.22 -9.07 -0.88
C ALA A 305 9.65 -8.53 -0.79
N PHE A 306 9.89 -7.57 0.10
CA PHE A 306 11.21 -7.02 0.35
C PHE A 306 12.20 -8.11 0.78
N GLN A 307 11.81 -9.03 1.67
CA GLN A 307 12.66 -10.13 2.09
C GLN A 307 13.06 -11.03 0.90
N ALA A 308 12.11 -11.32 -0.01
CA ALA A 308 12.39 -12.10 -1.22
C ALA A 308 13.35 -11.36 -2.16
N ILE A 309 13.12 -10.07 -2.40
CA ILE A 309 13.98 -9.19 -3.21
C ILE A 309 15.39 -9.13 -2.63
N ASN A 310 15.50 -8.87 -1.33
CA ASN A 310 16.78 -8.75 -0.63
C ASN A 310 17.56 -10.07 -0.65
N LYS A 311 16.87 -11.21 -0.56
CA LYS A 311 17.49 -12.53 -0.70
C LYS A 311 18.08 -12.70 -2.11
N GLU A 312 17.34 -12.37 -3.15
CA GLU A 312 17.81 -12.50 -4.53
C GLU A 312 19.05 -11.63 -4.80
N ILE A 313 19.01 -10.37 -4.38
CA ILE A 313 20.12 -9.42 -4.59
C ILE A 313 21.37 -9.84 -3.83
N ASN A 314 21.23 -10.29 -2.57
CA ASN A 314 22.38 -10.70 -1.78
C ASN A 314 22.91 -12.10 -2.15
N GLN A 315 22.09 -12.99 -2.70
CA GLN A 315 22.54 -14.31 -3.17
C GLN A 315 23.20 -14.24 -4.55
N GLY A 316 22.84 -13.27 -5.39
CA GLY A 316 23.49 -13.02 -6.69
C GLY A 316 24.93 -12.48 -6.58
N GLY A 317 25.36 -11.99 -5.42
CA GLY A 317 26.69 -11.41 -5.19
C GLY A 317 27.81 -12.39 -4.78
N GLY A 318 27.51 -13.68 -4.59
CA GLY A 318 28.43 -14.67 -4.00
C GLY A 318 28.77 -15.89 -4.87
N GLY A 319 28.40 -15.90 -6.16
CA GLY A 319 28.49 -17.08 -7.03
C GLY A 319 29.65 -17.10 -8.02
N GLY A 320 30.77 -16.42 -7.72
CA GLY A 320 31.90 -16.24 -8.64
C GLY A 320 33.22 -16.82 -8.13
N ALA A 321 33.28 -18.13 -7.85
CA ALA A 321 34.54 -18.86 -7.70
C ALA A 321 34.39 -20.31 -8.21
N SER A 322 34.39 -20.42 -9.54
CA SER A 322 35.03 -21.46 -10.36
C SER A 322 35.23 -22.86 -9.76
N CYS A 323 34.44 -23.83 -10.23
CA CYS A 323 34.97 -25.16 -10.50
C CYS A 323 36.01 -25.06 -11.63
N ALA A 324 37.27 -25.38 -11.33
CA ALA A 324 38.26 -25.78 -12.33
C ALA A 324 39.16 -26.87 -11.72
N ALA A 325 39.43 -27.86 -12.57
CA ALA A 325 40.08 -29.15 -12.38
C ALA A 325 41.37 -29.17 -11.53
#